data_AF-A0A3N4VBR2-F1
#
_entry.id   AF-A0A3N4VBR2-F1
#
_cell.length_a   1.000
_cell.length_b   1.000
_cell.length_c   1.000
_cell.angle_alpha   90.00
_cell.angle_beta   90.00
_cell.angle_gamma   90.00
#
_symmetry.space_group_name_H-M   'P 1'
#
loop_
_entity.id
_entity.type
_entity.pdbx_description
1 polymer ?
#
loop_
_entity_poly.entity_id
_entity_poly.type
_entity_poly.pdbx_seq_one_letter_code
_entity_poly.pdbx_strand_id
1 'polypeptide(L)'
;MSIWYWLLIVGVAAVLLLAVCAKAFSGDGIDYRKDGEGKVILRDTPAMRADAAMAYDGNIAMEKRGHKLSNGASWNDEWVRTIRAVRRNTENPEWYVQYIIQKRREAGLPELVGLDDLER
;
A
#
# COMPACT_ATOMS: atom_id res chain seq x y z
N MET A 1 -28.18 -25.34 -24.38
CA MET A 1 -26.90 -25.45 -23.64
C MET A 1 -27.20 -25.85 -22.22
N SER A 2 -26.63 -26.97 -21.77
CA SER A 2 -27.02 -27.68 -20.54
C SER A 2 -26.60 -26.92 -19.28
N ILE A 3 -27.49 -26.86 -18.27
CA ILE A 3 -27.30 -26.17 -16.97
C ILE A 3 -26.02 -26.62 -16.24
N TRP A 4 -25.56 -27.83 -16.55
CA TRP A 4 -24.30 -28.41 -16.07
C TRP A 4 -23.05 -27.62 -16.47
N TYR A 5 -23.07 -26.93 -17.62
CA TYR A 5 -21.96 -26.07 -18.03
C TYR A 5 -21.83 -24.82 -17.16
N TRP A 6 -22.94 -24.25 -16.70
CA TRP A 6 -22.93 -23.07 -15.84
C TRP A 6 -22.40 -23.38 -14.44
N LEU A 7 -22.73 -24.55 -13.90
CA LEU A 7 -22.21 -24.99 -12.59
C LEU A 7 -20.69 -25.22 -12.61
N LEU A 8 -20.15 -25.78 -13.70
CA LEU A 8 -18.71 -25.94 -13.87
C LEU A 8 -17.98 -24.60 -14.00
N ILE A 9 -18.54 -23.64 -14.73
CA ILE A 9 -17.94 -22.30 -14.90
C ILE A 9 -17.92 -21.54 -13.55
N VAL A 10 -19.02 -21.58 -12.80
CA VAL A 10 -19.08 -20.94 -11.47
C VAL A 10 -18.12 -21.62 -10.49
N GLY A 11 -18.02 -22.95 -10.52
CA GLY A 11 -17.07 -23.69 -9.69
C GLY A 11 -15.61 -23.32 -9.96
N VAL A 12 -15.21 -23.25 -11.24
CA VAL A 12 -13.84 -22.86 -11.62
C VAL A 12 -13.56 -21.40 -11.26
N ALA A 13 -14.52 -20.49 -11.48
CA ALA A 13 -14.37 -19.09 -11.09
C ALA A 13 -14.20 -18.92 -9.57
N ALA A 14 -14.95 -19.67 -8.75
CA ALA A 14 -14.84 -19.64 -7.30
C ALA A 14 -13.48 -20.18 -6.81
N VAL A 15 -12.97 -21.25 -7.41
CA VAL A 15 -11.64 -21.80 -7.10
C VAL A 15 -10.52 -20.82 -7.45
N LEU A 16 -10.63 -20.13 -8.60
CA LEU A 16 -9.67 -19.10 -8.99
C LEU A 16 -9.71 -17.88 -8.05
N LEU A 17 -10.90 -17.45 -7.62
CA LEU A 17 -11.06 -16.39 -6.62
C LEU A 17 -10.46 -16.77 -5.27
N LEU A 18 -10.68 -17.99 -4.80
CA LEU A 18 -10.11 -18.50 -3.56
C LEU A 18 -8.58 -18.65 -3.64
N ALA A 19 -8.02 -19.04 -4.78
CA ALA A 19 -6.57 -19.13 -4.98
C ALA A 19 -5.89 -17.75 -4.97
N VAL A 20 -6.56 -16.71 -5.51
CA VAL A 20 -6.08 -15.32 -5.43
C VAL A 20 -6.14 -14.80 -4.00
N CYS A 21 -7.21 -15.08 -3.25
CA CYS A 21 -7.32 -14.73 -1.83
C CYS A 21 -6.30 -15.46 -0.94
N ALA A 22 -6.02 -16.75 -1.22
CA ALA A 22 -5.04 -17.51 -0.46
C ALA A 22 -3.61 -16.98 -0.65
N LYS A 23 -3.25 -16.55 -1.87
CA LYS A 23 -1.94 -15.94 -2.12
C LYS A 23 -1.77 -14.58 -1.42
N ALA A 24 -2.86 -13.85 -1.19
CA ALA A 24 -2.85 -12.63 -0.38
C ALA A 24 -2.66 -12.90 1.13
N PHE A 25 -2.93 -14.12 1.61
CA PHE A 25 -2.76 -14.50 3.01
C PHE A 25 -1.45 -15.24 3.34
N SER A 26 -0.76 -15.77 2.33
CA SER A 26 0.52 -16.48 2.51
C SER A 26 1.74 -15.56 2.53
N GLY A 27 1.59 -14.33 3.06
CA GLY A 27 2.67 -13.35 3.12
C GLY A 27 3.90 -13.93 3.81
N ASP A 28 4.97 -14.14 3.03
CA ASP A 28 6.32 -14.10 3.57
C ASP A 28 6.40 -12.85 4.44
N GLY A 29 6.89 -12.99 5.67
CA GLY A 29 6.90 -11.90 6.65
C GLY A 29 7.59 -10.63 6.15
N ILE A 30 7.41 -9.53 6.87
CA ILE A 30 8.06 -8.24 6.56
C ILE A 30 9.56 -8.47 6.32
N ASP A 31 10.05 -8.24 5.10
CA ASP A 31 11.47 -8.40 4.77
C ASP A 31 12.23 -7.16 5.25
N TYR A 32 13.15 -7.36 6.19
CA TYR A 32 13.97 -6.30 6.75
C TYR A 32 15.41 -6.77 6.95
N ARG A 33 16.33 -5.80 6.96
CA ARG A 33 17.71 -5.98 7.42
C ARG A 33 18.00 -5.02 8.57
N LYS A 34 19.03 -5.34 9.36
CA LYS A 34 19.64 -4.36 10.27
C LYS A 34 20.86 -3.76 9.57
N ASP A 35 21.03 -2.45 9.70
CA ASP A 35 22.27 -1.78 9.26
C ASP A 35 23.40 -1.98 10.28
N GLY A 36 24.57 -1.39 10.00
CA GLY A 36 25.75 -1.50 10.86
C GLY A 36 25.59 -0.88 12.25
N GLU A 37 24.55 -0.06 12.46
CA GLU A 37 24.20 0.56 13.74
C GLU A 37 23.05 -0.18 14.46
N GLY A 38 22.55 -1.27 13.86
CA GLY A 38 21.47 -2.08 14.40
C GLY A 38 20.06 -1.55 14.09
N LYS A 39 19.93 -0.49 13.29
CA LYS A 39 18.64 0.07 12.87
C LYS A 39 17.99 -0.83 11.82
N VAL A 40 16.69 -1.04 11.97
CA VAL A 40 15.88 -1.86 11.06
C VAL A 40 15.52 -1.07 9.80
N ILE A 41 15.87 -1.64 8.65
CA ILE A 41 15.56 -1.11 7.32
C ILE A 41 14.74 -2.15 6.56
N LEU A 42 13.56 -1.76 6.10
CA LEU A 42 12.71 -2.55 5.22
C LEU A 42 13.37 -2.70 3.85
N ARG A 43 13.41 -3.93 3.34
CA ARG A 43 14.00 -4.20 2.03
C ARG A 43 13.07 -3.80 0.91
N ASP A 44 13.68 -3.33 -0.18
CA ASP A 44 12.98 -2.97 -1.39
C ASP A 44 12.77 -4.20 -2.29
N THR A 45 11.82 -5.07 -1.93
CA THR A 45 11.46 -6.26 -2.72
C THR A 45 10.14 -6.05 -3.47
N PRO A 46 9.91 -6.75 -4.59
CA PRO A 46 8.63 -6.68 -5.30
C PRO A 46 7.43 -7.02 -4.42
N ALA A 47 7.56 -7.97 -3.49
CA ALA A 47 6.52 -8.32 -2.54
C ALA A 47 6.22 -7.16 -1.58
N MET A 48 7.26 -6.57 -0.95
CA MET A 48 7.12 -5.42 -0.07
C MET A 48 6.48 -4.22 -0.76
N ARG A 49 6.82 -3.97 -2.04
CA ARG A 49 6.19 -2.93 -2.86
C ARG A 49 4.71 -3.21 -3.12
N ALA A 50 4.34 -4.46 -3.41
CA ALA A 50 2.95 -4.84 -3.64
C ALA A 50 2.09 -4.67 -2.39
N ASP A 51 2.61 -5.08 -1.22
CA ASP A 51 1.92 -4.92 0.06
C ASP A 51 1.76 -3.45 0.44
N ALA A 52 2.82 -2.66 0.26
CA ALA A 52 2.77 -1.21 0.51
C ALA A 52 1.77 -0.52 -0.42
N ALA A 53 1.79 -0.84 -1.72
CA ALA A 53 0.83 -0.32 -2.70
C ALA A 53 -0.61 -0.62 -2.29
N MET A 54 -0.90 -1.86 -1.88
CA MET A 54 -2.24 -2.27 -1.43
C MET A 54 -2.70 -1.46 -0.21
N ALA A 55 -1.81 -1.25 0.77
CA ALA A 55 -2.11 -0.45 1.95
C ALA A 55 -2.35 1.03 1.60
N TYR A 56 -1.53 1.61 0.73
CA TYR A 56 -1.66 2.99 0.29
C TYR A 56 -2.94 3.21 -0.52
N ASP A 57 -3.27 2.32 -1.45
CA ASP A 57 -4.50 2.38 -2.23
C ASP A 57 -5.73 2.33 -1.32
N GLY A 58 -5.70 1.47 -0.29
CA GLY A 58 -6.73 1.43 0.75
C GLY A 58 -6.90 2.78 1.45
N ASN A 59 -5.80 3.38 1.92
CA ASN A 59 -5.83 4.69 2.59
C ASN A 59 -6.31 5.81 1.66
N ILE A 60 -5.87 5.84 0.40
CA ILE A 60 -6.30 6.81 -0.61
C ILE A 60 -7.81 6.68 -0.87
N ALA A 61 -8.33 5.46 -0.97
CA ALA A 61 -9.77 5.23 -1.10
C ALA A 61 -10.55 5.73 0.12
N MET A 62 -9.99 5.57 1.32
CA MET A 62 -10.59 6.08 2.57
C MET A 62 -10.61 7.61 2.61
N GLU A 63 -9.54 8.27 2.20
CA GLU A 63 -9.50 9.73 2.10
C GLU A 63 -10.50 10.25 1.07
N LYS A 64 -10.53 9.63 -0.11
CA LYS A 64 -11.43 10.02 -1.20
C LYS A 64 -12.90 9.97 -0.80
N ARG A 65 -13.30 9.01 0.04
CA ARG A 65 -14.68 8.93 0.59
C ARG A 65 -14.93 9.89 1.77
N GLY A 66 -13.97 10.76 2.10
CA GLY A 66 -14.09 11.72 3.20
C GLY A 66 -14.03 11.09 4.59
N HIS A 67 -13.40 9.92 4.73
CA HIS A 67 -13.23 9.28 6.03
C HIS A 67 -12.42 10.18 6.97
N LYS A 68 -12.77 10.24 8.25
CA LYS A 68 -11.99 10.96 9.27
C LYS A 68 -11.16 9.96 10.06
N LEU A 69 -9.88 10.26 10.23
CA LEU A 69 -8.98 9.44 11.03
C LEU A 69 -9.43 9.44 12.51
N SER A 70 -9.32 8.28 13.16
CA SER A 70 -9.78 8.09 14.55
C SER A 70 -9.00 8.91 15.58
N ASN A 71 -7.76 9.25 15.27
CA ASN A 71 -6.89 10.08 16.10
C ASN A 71 -7.12 11.59 15.91
N GLY A 72 -8.06 11.99 15.06
CA GLY A 72 -8.37 13.39 14.77
C GLY A 72 -7.35 14.11 13.88
N ALA A 73 -6.32 13.42 13.39
CA ALA A 73 -5.35 14.00 12.46
C ALA A 73 -5.98 14.26 11.07
N SER A 74 -5.40 15.18 10.31
CA SER A 74 -5.75 15.33 8.90
C SER A 74 -5.10 14.25 8.05
N TRP A 75 -5.67 14.00 6.87
CA TRP A 75 -5.03 13.11 5.89
C TRP A 75 -3.67 13.63 5.44
N ASN A 76 -3.50 14.94 5.29
CA ASN A 76 -2.21 15.54 4.95
C ASN A 76 -1.14 15.16 5.98
N ASP A 77 -1.44 15.29 7.27
CA ASP A 77 -0.51 14.96 8.35
C ASP A 77 -0.15 13.47 8.34
N GLU A 78 -1.15 12.60 8.07
CA GLU A 78 -0.93 11.16 8.00
C GLU A 78 -0.03 10.76 6.84
N TRP A 79 -0.20 11.37 5.66
CA TRP A 79 0.65 11.12 4.51
C TRP A 79 2.06 11.67 4.70
N VAL A 80 2.20 12.88 5.26
CA VAL A 80 3.52 13.45 5.61
C VAL A 80 4.23 12.55 6.61
N ARG A 81 3.53 12.04 7.63
CA ARG A 81 4.07 11.09 8.61
C ARG A 81 4.51 9.79 7.95
N THR A 82 3.69 9.24 7.05
CA THR A 82 3.98 8.02 6.29
C THR A 82 5.21 8.18 5.42
N ILE A 83 5.28 9.24 4.62
CA ILE A 83 6.42 9.55 3.73
C ILE A 83 7.70 9.73 4.55
N ARG A 84 7.63 10.43 5.69
CA ARG A 84 8.77 10.59 6.60
C ARG A 84 9.24 9.25 7.19
N ALA A 85 8.32 8.32 7.47
CA ALA A 85 8.67 6.99 7.96
C ALA A 85 9.34 6.15 6.86
N VAL A 86 8.78 6.17 5.65
CA VAL A 86 9.32 5.50 4.46
C VAL A 86 10.74 5.97 4.17
N ARG A 87 10.97 7.29 4.08
CA ARG A 87 12.31 7.88 3.85
C ARG A 87 13.34 7.47 4.89
N ARG A 88 12.92 7.21 6.13
CA ARG A 88 13.83 6.85 7.23
C ARG A 88 14.12 5.35 7.31
N ASN A 89 13.18 4.50 6.93
CA ASN A 89 13.19 3.09 7.30
C ASN A 89 13.08 2.12 6.11
N THR A 90 13.05 2.59 4.87
CA THR A 90 12.89 1.73 3.69
C THR A 90 14.04 1.93 2.71
N GLU A 91 14.52 0.84 2.10
CA GLU A 91 15.37 0.92 0.94
C GLU A 91 14.64 1.57 -0.23
N ASN A 92 15.34 2.41 -1.00
CA ASN A 92 14.76 3.10 -2.16
C ASN A 92 13.41 3.78 -1.86
N PRO A 93 13.37 4.72 -0.89
CA PRO A 93 12.12 5.31 -0.43
C PRO A 93 11.37 6.08 -1.52
N GLU A 94 12.08 6.61 -2.51
CA GLU A 94 11.50 7.46 -3.55
C GLU A 94 10.48 6.74 -4.43
N TRP A 95 10.64 5.43 -4.65
CA TRP A 95 9.61 4.66 -5.36
C TRP A 95 8.26 4.73 -4.63
N TYR A 96 8.27 4.52 -3.32
CA TYR A 96 7.07 4.53 -2.48
C TYR A 96 6.45 5.93 -2.37
N VAL A 97 7.30 6.96 -2.23
CA VAL A 97 6.84 8.35 -2.18
C VAL A 97 6.18 8.76 -3.50
N GLN A 98 6.82 8.47 -4.63
CA GLN A 98 6.26 8.75 -5.95
C GLN A 98 4.96 7.98 -6.19
N TYR A 99 4.88 6.73 -5.75
CA TYR A 99 3.65 5.93 -5.84
C TYR A 99 2.48 6.62 -5.12
N ILE A 100 2.69 7.05 -3.87
CA ILE A 100 1.66 7.77 -3.09
C ILE A 100 1.22 9.03 -3.82
N ILE A 101 2.17 9.87 -4.24
CA ILE A 101 1.87 11.15 -4.91
C ILE A 101 1.08 10.91 -6.21
N GLN A 102 1.55 9.99 -7.06
CA GLN A 102 0.91 9.70 -8.33
C GLN A 102 -0.51 9.15 -8.12
N LYS A 103 -0.70 8.20 -7.21
CA LYS A 103 -2.03 7.62 -6.96
C LYS A 103 -3.00 8.61 -6.36
N ARG A 104 -2.54 9.52 -5.50
CA ARG A 104 -3.36 10.65 -5.01
C ARG A 104 -3.80 11.57 -6.13
N ARG A 105 -2.90 11.92 -7.06
CA ARG A 105 -3.22 12.74 -8.25
C ARG A 105 -4.23 12.05 -9.15
N GLU A 106 -4.03 10.77 -9.45
CA GLU A 106 -4.98 9.95 -10.21
C GLU A 106 -6.36 9.87 -9.53
N ALA A 107 -6.40 9.89 -8.19
CA ALA A 107 -7.63 9.91 -7.42
C ALA A 107 -8.34 11.29 -7.40
N GLY A 108 -7.67 12.36 -7.85
CA GLY A 108 -8.16 13.74 -7.82
C GLY A 108 -8.06 14.39 -6.42
N LEU A 109 -7.18 13.88 -5.56
CA LEU A 109 -6.98 14.40 -4.22
C LEU A 109 -6.06 15.63 -4.24
N PRO A 110 -6.18 16.53 -3.24
CA PRO A 110 -5.26 17.67 -3.10
C PRO A 110 -3.80 17.22 -2.98
N GLU A 111 -2.91 18.03 -3.54
CA GLU A 111 -1.46 17.87 -3.36
C GLU A 111 -1.09 17.95 -1.88
N LEU A 112 -0.06 17.21 -1.49
CA LEU A 112 0.43 17.20 -0.12
C LEU A 112 1.23 18.48 0.17
N VAL A 113 1.01 19.04 1.35
CA VAL A 113 1.70 20.25 1.84
C VAL A 113 2.72 19.85 2.91
N GLY A 114 3.93 20.41 2.83
CA GLY A 114 5.00 20.19 3.81
C GLY A 114 5.95 19.03 3.48
N LEU A 115 6.01 18.60 2.21
CA LEU A 115 6.99 17.59 1.76
C LEU A 115 8.42 18.14 1.67
N ASP A 116 8.58 19.40 1.30
CA ASP A 116 9.90 20.04 1.10
C ASP A 116 10.69 20.17 2.42
N ASP A 117 9.98 20.32 3.54
CA ASP A 117 10.58 20.38 4.88
C ASP A 117 11.10 19.01 5.35
N LEU A 118 10.80 17.93 4.63
CA LEU A 118 11.31 16.58 4.93
C LEU A 118 12.69 16.30 4.28
N GLU A 119 13.21 17.22 3.47
CA GLU A 119 14.51 17.09 2.79
C GLU A 119 15.64 17.88 3.47
N ARG A 120 15.31 18.68 4.49
CA ARG A 120 16.28 19.33 5.41
C ARG A 120 16.55 18.47 6.63
#